data_AF-A0A1Y1L6J3-F1
#
_entry.id   AF-A0A1Y1L6J3-F1
#
_cell.length_a   1.000
_cell.length_b   1.000
_cell.length_c   1.000
_cell.angle_alpha   90.00
_cell.angle_beta   90.00
_cell.angle_gamma   90.00
#
_symmetry.space_group_name_H-M   'P 1'
#
loop_
_entity.id
_entity.type
_entity.pdbx_description
1 polymer ?
#
loop_
_entity_poly.entity_id
_entity_poly.type
_entity_poly.pdbx_seq_one_letter_code
_entity_poly.pdbx_strand_id
1 'polypeptide(L)'
;KGPKNVSSPVKVAILNSRLARDTRAGLSNPTQTFQNFEAPQSGHHDAIASDSYLLEILRRVFPNHSPCIARISERDYTRADVVAKAIEWSIQVSVDIILITRGFAERHEGIAEAITAASQLGILIFAPAGEDRLVQFPACLPGVFAIFATDGQLRPSAFNPAALGGMRNFAFLGQDICLDNRTFVGG
;
A
#
# COMPACT_ATOMS: atom_id res chain seq x y z
N LYS A 1 -18.85 3.38 18.98
CA LYS A 1 -19.15 3.24 17.54
C LYS A 1 -19.97 1.95 17.37
N GLY A 2 -21.21 2.04 16.88
CA GLY A 2 -22.02 0.85 16.60
C GLY A 2 -21.45 0.04 15.41
N PRO A 3 -21.89 -1.20 15.20
CA PRO A 3 -21.43 -2.03 14.08
C PRO A 3 -21.76 -1.33 12.76
N LYS A 4 -20.74 -1.19 11.89
CA LYS A 4 -20.95 -0.64 10.54
C LYS A 4 -21.96 -1.50 9.79
N ASN A 5 -22.93 -0.83 9.16
CA ASN A 5 -23.97 -1.48 8.37
C ASN A 5 -23.31 -2.29 7.24
N VAL A 6 -23.67 -3.57 7.09
CA VAL A 6 -23.01 -4.55 6.21
C VAL A 6 -23.13 -4.22 4.70
N SER A 7 -23.79 -3.12 4.33
CA SER A 7 -24.09 -2.77 2.93
C SER A 7 -23.17 -1.72 2.29
N SER A 8 -22.26 -1.07 3.03
CA SER A 8 -21.34 -0.08 2.43
C SER A 8 -20.02 -0.73 2.02
N PRO A 9 -19.50 -0.50 0.80
CA PRO A 9 -18.21 -1.05 0.38
C PRO A 9 -17.08 -0.61 1.32
N VAL A 10 -16.14 -1.50 1.60
CA VAL A 10 -14.95 -1.20 2.43
C VAL A 10 -14.05 -0.24 1.67
N LYS A 11 -13.64 0.86 2.30
CA LYS A 11 -12.76 1.87 1.72
C LYS A 11 -11.30 1.49 1.92
N VAL A 12 -10.54 1.41 0.83
CA VAL A 12 -9.12 0.98 0.87
C VAL A 12 -8.24 2.08 0.29
N ALA A 13 -7.44 2.72 1.13
CA ALA A 13 -6.38 3.61 0.69
C ALA A 13 -5.19 2.80 0.14
N ILE A 14 -4.70 3.19 -1.03
CA ILE A 14 -3.52 2.62 -1.69
C ILE A 14 -2.50 3.74 -1.86
N LEU A 15 -1.43 3.69 -1.09
CA LEU A 15 -0.33 4.66 -1.11
C LEU A 15 0.77 4.12 -2.01
N ASN A 16 0.82 4.60 -3.26
CA ASN A 16 1.66 4.01 -4.30
C ASN A 16 2.40 5.02 -5.19
N SER A 17 3.49 4.55 -5.81
CA SER A 17 4.39 5.33 -6.66
C SER A 17 3.86 5.60 -8.06
N ARG A 18 3.13 4.66 -8.67
CA ARG A 18 2.73 4.79 -10.09
C ARG A 18 1.30 4.29 -10.29
N LEU A 19 0.44 5.17 -10.81
CA LEU A 19 -0.88 4.78 -11.29
C LEU A 19 -0.91 4.88 -12.81
N ALA A 20 -1.39 3.85 -13.51
CA ALA A 20 -1.60 3.97 -14.95
C ALA A 20 -2.71 4.99 -15.23
N ARG A 21 -2.60 5.68 -16.37
CA ARG A 21 -3.59 6.68 -16.80
C ARG A 21 -4.99 6.06 -16.93
N ASP A 22 -5.05 4.82 -17.41
CA ASP A 22 -6.30 4.05 -17.59
C ASP A 22 -6.96 3.73 -16.24
N THR A 23 -6.18 3.65 -15.17
CA THR A 23 -6.70 3.38 -13.83
C THR A 23 -7.55 4.54 -13.29
N ARG A 24 -7.30 5.79 -13.72
CA ARG A 24 -8.14 6.96 -13.35
C ARG A 24 -9.50 6.95 -14.03
N ALA A 25 -9.60 6.43 -15.25
CA ALA A 25 -10.85 6.42 -16.02
C ALA A 25 -11.93 5.51 -15.40
N GLY A 26 -11.52 4.52 -14.59
CA GLY A 26 -12.42 3.60 -13.89
C GLY A 26 -12.85 4.04 -12.49
N LEU A 27 -12.56 5.28 -12.06
CA LEU A 27 -12.94 5.81 -10.75
C LEU A 27 -14.23 6.63 -10.85
N SER A 28 -15.25 6.24 -10.09
CA SER A 28 -16.59 6.86 -10.11
C SER A 28 -16.63 8.29 -9.54
N ASN A 29 -15.65 8.71 -8.74
CA ASN A 29 -15.50 10.10 -8.29
C ASN A 29 -14.01 10.50 -8.13
N PRO A 30 -13.35 11.01 -9.19
CA PRO A 30 -11.89 11.10 -9.27
C PRO A 30 -11.23 11.93 -8.17
N THR A 31 -11.85 12.99 -7.65
CA THR A 31 -11.22 13.92 -6.69
C THR A 31 -11.25 13.44 -5.24
N GLN A 32 -12.24 12.65 -4.84
CA GLN A 32 -12.24 11.98 -3.52
C GLN A 32 -11.45 10.66 -3.55
N THR A 33 -11.34 10.06 -4.73
CA THR A 33 -10.81 8.71 -4.93
C THR A 33 -9.33 8.75 -5.32
N PHE A 34 -8.78 9.90 -5.70
CA PHE A 34 -7.39 10.06 -6.08
C PHE A 34 -6.82 11.40 -5.57
N GLN A 35 -5.66 11.34 -4.92
CA GLN A 35 -4.91 12.51 -4.47
C GLN A 35 -3.43 12.34 -4.83
N ASN A 36 -2.82 13.37 -5.42
CA ASN A 36 -1.39 13.41 -5.69
C ASN A 36 -0.69 14.24 -4.62
N PHE A 37 0.28 13.63 -3.92
CA PHE A 37 1.05 14.30 -2.86
C PHE A 37 2.44 14.75 -3.32
N GLU A 38 2.85 14.39 -4.55
CA GLU A 38 4.05 14.94 -5.17
C GLU A 38 3.78 16.36 -5.71
N ALA A 39 4.77 17.24 -5.55
CA ALA A 39 4.70 18.58 -6.13
C ALA A 39 4.71 18.48 -7.67
N PRO A 40 3.94 19.32 -8.40
CA PRO A 40 4.01 19.34 -9.86
C PRO A 40 5.39 19.81 -10.29
N GLN A 41 6.28 18.89 -10.65
CA GLN A 41 7.49 19.23 -11.38
C GLN A 41 7.12 19.30 -12.87
N SER A 42 7.44 20.45 -13.45
CA SER A 42 7.17 20.84 -14.82
C SER A 42 7.54 19.74 -15.83
N GLY A 43 6.54 19.31 -16.61
CA GLY A 43 6.72 19.18 -18.06
C GLY A 43 7.16 17.84 -18.66
N HIS A 44 7.11 16.71 -17.96
CA HIS A 44 7.41 15.42 -18.61
C HIS A 44 6.29 14.39 -18.49
N HIS A 45 5.79 14.00 -19.67
CA HIS A 45 4.73 13.04 -19.93
C HIS A 45 5.12 11.60 -19.60
N ASP A 46 4.17 10.91 -18.96
CA ASP A 46 3.74 9.53 -19.17
C ASP A 46 4.85 8.45 -19.31
N ALA A 47 5.25 7.88 -18.17
CA ALA A 47 5.76 6.51 -18.12
C ALA A 47 4.82 5.64 -17.26
N ILE A 48 3.87 5.02 -17.95
CA ILE A 48 2.93 4.01 -17.43
C ILE A 48 3.65 2.66 -17.49
N ALA A 49 3.68 1.87 -16.39
CA ALA A 49 3.43 0.41 -16.43
C ALA A 49 3.81 -0.42 -15.19
N SER A 50 4.64 0.05 -14.24
CA SER A 50 5.14 -0.89 -13.21
C SER A 50 4.08 -1.27 -12.17
N ASP A 51 3.45 -0.33 -11.45
CA ASP A 51 2.75 -0.67 -10.19
C ASP A 51 1.21 -0.72 -10.31
N SER A 52 0.68 -0.76 -11.54
CA SER A 52 -0.77 -0.77 -11.84
C SER A 52 -1.46 -2.10 -11.50
N TYR A 53 -0.71 -3.14 -11.13
CA TYR A 53 -1.24 -4.47 -10.83
C TYR A 53 -1.95 -4.54 -9.48
N LEU A 54 -1.59 -3.70 -8.49
CA LEU A 54 -2.16 -3.82 -7.15
C LEU A 54 -3.67 -3.54 -7.14
N LEU A 55 -4.13 -2.57 -7.92
CA LEU A 55 -5.57 -2.32 -8.04
C LEU A 55 -6.28 -3.48 -8.75
N GLU A 56 -5.64 -4.10 -9.74
CA GLU A 56 -6.20 -5.26 -10.43
C GLU A 56 -6.29 -6.49 -9.51
N ILE A 57 -5.24 -6.76 -8.71
CA ILE A 57 -5.25 -7.80 -7.68
C ILE A 57 -6.37 -7.51 -6.68
N LEU A 58 -6.47 -6.26 -6.19
CA LEU A 58 -7.49 -5.89 -5.21
C LEU A 58 -8.90 -6.05 -5.78
N ARG A 59 -9.11 -5.72 -7.06
CA ARG A 59 -10.39 -5.96 -7.76
C ARG A 59 -10.74 -7.45 -7.86
N ARG A 60 -9.76 -8.33 -8.07
CA ARG A 60 -9.98 -9.79 -8.17
C ARG A 60 -10.21 -10.43 -6.81
N VAL A 61 -9.39 -10.08 -5.82
CA VAL A 61 -9.41 -10.70 -4.48
C VAL A 61 -10.49 -10.09 -3.59
N PHE A 62 -10.82 -8.82 -3.80
CA PHE A 62 -11.78 -8.10 -2.97
C PHE A 62 -12.71 -7.19 -3.80
N PRO A 63 -13.64 -7.75 -4.59
CA PRO A 63 -14.40 -6.98 -5.58
C PRO A 63 -15.28 -5.87 -5.02
N ASN A 64 -15.79 -6.02 -3.80
CA ASN A 64 -16.70 -5.06 -3.15
C ASN A 64 -15.93 -4.03 -2.29
N HIS A 65 -15.01 -3.30 -2.91
CA HIS A 65 -14.23 -2.23 -2.26
C HIS A 65 -14.38 -0.89 -2.97
N SER A 66 -14.20 0.19 -2.20
CA SER A 66 -14.03 1.56 -2.70
C SER A 66 -12.55 1.92 -2.63
N PRO A 67 -11.79 1.93 -3.73
CA PRO A 67 -10.38 2.31 -3.68
C PRO A 67 -10.25 3.81 -3.39
N CYS A 68 -9.22 4.21 -2.65
CA CYS A 68 -8.78 5.60 -2.47
C CYS A 68 -7.29 5.62 -2.79
N ILE A 69 -6.85 6.39 -3.77
CA ILE A 69 -5.50 6.28 -4.31
C ILE A 69 -4.71 7.51 -3.92
N ALA A 70 -3.65 7.32 -3.14
CA ALA A 70 -2.69 8.35 -2.81
C ALA A 70 -1.40 8.11 -3.60
N ARG A 71 -1.08 9.02 -4.53
CA ARG A 71 0.19 8.97 -5.25
C ARG A 71 1.28 9.60 -4.39
N ILE A 72 2.29 8.81 -4.04
CA ILE A 72 3.36 9.17 -3.08
C ILE A 72 4.77 9.25 -3.68
N SER A 73 4.92 8.94 -4.97
CA SER A 73 6.13 9.26 -5.73
C SER A 73 5.85 9.36 -7.23
N GLU A 74 6.84 9.77 -8.02
CA GLU A 74 6.83 9.60 -9.49
C GLU A 74 7.92 8.63 -9.98
N ARG A 75 8.94 8.39 -9.15
CA ARG A 75 10.13 7.57 -9.42
C ARG A 75 10.36 6.59 -8.28
N ASP A 76 11.54 5.97 -8.26
CA ASP A 76 11.90 4.92 -7.31
C ASP A 76 12.18 5.46 -5.90
N TYR A 77 12.27 6.78 -5.74
CA TYR A 77 12.40 7.46 -4.46
C TYR A 77 11.04 7.96 -3.97
N THR A 78 10.71 7.64 -2.73
CA THR A 78 9.51 8.10 -2.03
C THR A 78 9.95 8.93 -0.83
N ARG A 79 9.39 10.13 -0.67
CA ARG A 79 9.69 10.98 0.48
C ARG A 79 8.84 10.58 1.69
N ALA A 80 9.48 10.49 2.85
CA ALA A 80 8.78 10.10 4.07
C ALA A 80 7.66 11.09 4.46
N ASP A 81 7.86 12.40 4.26
CA ASP A 81 6.84 13.42 4.57
C ASP A 81 5.61 13.34 3.66
N VAL A 82 5.80 12.87 2.43
CA VAL A 82 4.72 12.64 1.46
C VAL A 82 3.87 11.44 1.89
N VAL A 83 4.51 10.36 2.37
CA VAL A 83 3.80 9.19 2.93
C VAL A 83 3.02 9.56 4.17
N ALA A 84 3.60 10.34 5.10
CA ALA A 84 2.89 10.79 6.30
C ALA A 84 1.60 11.57 5.95
N LYS A 85 1.70 12.54 5.03
CA LYS A 85 0.54 13.31 4.54
C LYS A 85 -0.52 12.43 3.85
N ALA A 86 -0.07 11.40 3.13
CA ALA A 86 -0.99 10.46 2.49
C ALA A 86 -1.75 9.59 3.51
N ILE A 87 -1.11 9.21 4.61
CA ILE A 87 -1.76 8.52 5.73
C ILE A 87 -2.78 9.46 6.41
N GLU A 88 -2.40 10.71 6.68
CA GLU A 88 -3.31 11.72 7.24
C GLU A 88 -4.54 11.95 6.35
N TRP A 89 -4.35 12.07 5.04
CA TRP A 89 -5.47 12.16 4.10
C TRP A 89 -6.35 10.91 4.11
N SER A 90 -5.75 9.73 4.22
CA SER A 90 -6.50 8.46 4.32
C SER A 90 -7.42 8.46 5.55
N ILE A 91 -6.94 9.01 6.67
CA ILE A 91 -7.76 9.25 7.87
C ILE A 91 -8.90 10.22 7.56
N GLN A 92 -8.61 11.36 6.92
CA GLN A 92 -9.61 12.39 6.59
C GLN A 92 -10.75 11.85 5.72
N VAL A 93 -10.43 11.02 4.72
CA VAL A 93 -11.45 10.39 3.84
C VAL A 93 -12.12 9.16 4.47
N SER A 94 -11.77 8.86 5.73
CA SER A 94 -12.36 7.79 6.55
C SER A 94 -12.25 6.42 5.91
N VAL A 95 -11.05 6.04 5.47
CA VAL A 95 -10.80 4.68 4.97
C VAL A 95 -10.89 3.63 6.08
N ASP A 96 -11.11 2.39 5.68
CA ASP A 96 -11.08 1.22 6.58
C ASP A 96 -9.71 0.55 6.59
N ILE A 97 -9.00 0.59 5.45
CA ILE A 97 -7.72 -0.07 5.24
C ILE A 97 -6.75 0.91 4.58
N ILE A 98 -5.49 0.89 4.98
CA ILE A 98 -4.37 1.57 4.32
C ILE A 98 -3.37 0.51 3.85
N LEU A 99 -3.08 0.50 2.56
CA LEU A 99 -2.03 -0.30 1.93
C LEU A 99 -0.86 0.62 1.59
N ILE A 100 0.27 0.43 2.27
CA ILE A 100 1.53 1.11 1.98
C ILE A 100 2.35 0.18 1.10
N THR A 101 2.74 0.61 -0.10
CA THR A 101 3.40 -0.28 -1.07
C THR A 101 4.92 -0.24 -1.03
N ARG A 102 5.52 0.54 -0.12
CA ARG A 102 6.96 0.70 -0.04
C ARG A 102 7.43 0.84 1.41
N GLY A 103 8.55 0.20 1.72
CA GLY A 103 9.27 0.32 2.97
C GLY A 103 10.41 1.35 2.92
N PHE A 104 10.97 1.65 4.08
CA PHE A 104 12.11 2.51 4.33
C PHE A 104 13.11 1.76 5.20
N ALA A 105 14.40 1.95 4.94
CA ALA A 105 15.45 1.40 5.78
C ALA A 105 15.51 2.10 7.14
N GLU A 106 15.18 3.39 7.18
CA GLU A 106 15.24 4.23 8.38
C GLU A 106 13.85 4.52 8.95
N ARG A 107 13.81 4.80 10.25
CA ARG A 107 12.59 5.23 10.93
C ARG A 107 12.29 6.69 10.60
N HIS A 108 11.02 6.99 10.33
CA HIS A 108 10.53 8.35 10.12
C HIS A 108 9.39 8.68 11.09
N GLU A 109 9.63 9.61 12.01
CA GLU A 109 8.66 9.93 13.08
C GLU A 109 7.30 10.39 12.55
N GLY A 110 7.27 11.23 11.52
CA GLY A 110 5.99 11.68 10.93
C GLY A 110 5.12 10.52 10.40
N ILE A 111 5.75 9.47 9.85
CA ILE A 111 5.01 8.26 9.44
C ILE A 111 4.55 7.48 10.68
N ALA A 112 5.40 7.34 11.71
CA ALA A 112 5.06 6.61 12.93
C ALA A 112 3.90 7.27 13.70
N GLU A 113 3.88 8.60 13.78
CA GLU A 113 2.81 9.39 14.37
C GLU A 113 1.51 9.22 13.58
N ALA A 114 1.57 9.33 12.25
CA ALA A 114 0.39 9.16 11.39
C ALA A 114 -0.19 7.73 11.47
N ILE A 115 0.67 6.70 11.54
CA ILE A 115 0.27 5.29 11.73
C ILE A 115 -0.38 5.09 13.09
N THR A 116 0.16 5.70 14.14
CA THR A 116 -0.41 5.65 15.49
C THR A 116 -1.82 6.25 15.50
N ALA A 117 -1.99 7.42 14.88
CA ALA A 117 -3.30 8.08 14.77
C ALA A 117 -4.32 7.23 13.99
N ALA A 118 -3.91 6.67 12.83
CA ALA A 118 -4.77 5.78 12.04
C ALA A 118 -5.17 4.52 12.81
N SER A 119 -4.22 3.89 13.52
CA SER A 119 -4.45 2.68 14.31
C SER A 119 -5.43 2.93 15.46
N GLN A 120 -5.31 4.07 16.17
CA GLN A 120 -6.23 4.46 17.24
C GLN A 120 -7.67 4.65 16.75
N LEU A 121 -7.85 5.00 15.47
CA LEU A 121 -9.17 5.12 14.85
C LEU A 121 -9.76 3.78 14.38
N GLY A 122 -8.99 2.70 14.48
CA GLY A 122 -9.37 1.35 14.07
C GLY A 122 -9.15 1.08 12.57
N ILE A 123 -8.29 1.86 11.91
CA ILE A 123 -7.91 1.64 10.51
C ILE A 123 -6.85 0.52 10.46
N LEU A 124 -7.04 -0.47 9.59
CA LEU A 124 -6.05 -1.54 9.41
C LEU A 124 -4.95 -1.08 8.45
N ILE A 125 -3.70 -1.32 8.79
CA ILE A 125 -2.55 -0.82 8.03
C ILE A 125 -1.67 -2.00 7.62
N PHE A 126 -1.40 -2.12 6.33
CA PHE A 126 -0.57 -3.18 5.76
C PHE A 126 0.64 -2.56 5.06
N ALA A 127 1.81 -3.16 5.26
CA ALA A 127 3.05 -2.75 4.61
C ALA A 127 3.89 -3.99 4.26
N PRO A 128 4.68 -3.95 3.17
CA PRO A 128 5.60 -5.02 2.84
C PRO A 128 6.64 -5.16 3.95
N ALA A 129 6.98 -6.40 4.31
CA ALA A 129 8.06 -6.66 5.25
C ALA A 129 9.40 -6.12 4.76
N GLY A 130 9.56 -5.97 3.43
CA GLY A 130 10.79 -5.54 2.77
C GLY A 130 11.57 -6.73 2.22
N GLU A 131 12.73 -6.44 1.65
CA GLU A 131 13.60 -7.44 1.00
C GLU A 131 15.02 -7.48 1.60
N ASP A 132 15.22 -6.77 2.70
CA ASP A 132 16.51 -6.68 3.39
C ASP A 132 16.58 -7.68 4.54
N ARG A 133 17.67 -7.70 5.33
CA ARG A 133 17.87 -8.62 6.46
C ARG A 133 16.84 -8.44 7.57
N LEU A 134 16.34 -7.22 7.77
CA LEU A 134 15.42 -6.84 8.83
C LEU A 134 14.11 -6.32 8.25
N VAL A 135 12.99 -6.53 8.96
CA VAL A 135 11.71 -5.96 8.55
C VAL A 135 11.81 -4.44 8.50
N GLN A 136 11.49 -3.89 7.34
CA GLN A 136 11.64 -2.48 7.04
C GLN A 136 10.56 -1.65 7.74
N PHE A 137 10.84 -0.36 7.89
CA PHE A 137 9.86 0.60 8.34
C PHE A 137 8.84 0.87 7.21
N PRO A 138 7.53 1.03 7.45
CA PRO A 138 6.87 0.99 8.75
C PRO A 138 6.37 -0.41 9.16
N ALA A 139 6.62 -1.46 8.39
CA ALA A 139 6.13 -2.82 8.68
C ALA A 139 6.61 -3.35 10.05
N CYS A 140 7.74 -2.87 10.56
CA CYS A 140 8.24 -3.22 11.89
C CYS A 140 7.49 -2.55 13.06
N LEU A 141 6.58 -1.61 12.80
CA LEU A 141 5.84 -0.91 13.86
C LEU A 141 4.69 -1.75 14.43
N PRO A 142 4.43 -1.65 15.75
CA PRO A 142 3.16 -2.12 16.32
C PRO A 142 1.96 -1.45 15.65
N GLY A 143 0.91 -2.22 15.38
CA GLY A 143 -0.29 -1.72 14.69
C GLY A 143 -0.21 -1.80 13.16
N VAL A 144 0.95 -2.17 12.60
CA VAL A 144 1.11 -2.46 11.17
C VAL A 144 1.17 -3.97 10.96
N PHE A 145 0.41 -4.46 9.99
CA PHE A 145 0.50 -5.84 9.51
C PHE A 145 1.67 -5.93 8.53
N ALA A 146 2.80 -6.47 9.00
CA ALA A 146 3.94 -6.81 8.15
C ALA A 146 3.58 -8.00 7.25
N ILE A 147 3.62 -7.79 5.93
CA ILE A 147 3.31 -8.80 4.93
C ILE A 147 4.60 -9.30 4.26
N PHE A 148 4.92 -10.56 4.52
CA PHE A 148 6.00 -11.32 3.89
C PHE A 148 5.51 -11.97 2.58
N ALA A 149 6.43 -12.25 1.66
CA ALA A 149 6.11 -12.91 0.40
C ALA A 149 6.25 -14.44 0.49
N THR A 150 5.42 -15.15 -0.26
CA THR A 150 5.57 -16.58 -0.53
C THR A 150 5.57 -16.86 -2.03
N ASP A 151 6.18 -17.97 -2.41
CA ASP A 151 6.09 -18.53 -3.75
C ASP A 151 4.77 -19.30 -3.97
N GLY A 152 4.55 -19.78 -5.20
CA GLY A 152 3.37 -20.57 -5.56
C GLY A 152 3.21 -21.91 -4.81
N GLN A 153 4.20 -22.31 -4.01
CA GLN A 153 4.18 -23.49 -3.15
C GLN A 153 4.00 -23.12 -1.66
N LEU A 154 3.66 -21.86 -1.36
CA LEU A 154 3.51 -21.31 -0.01
C LEU A 154 4.79 -21.37 0.83
N ARG A 155 5.96 -21.44 0.18
CA ARG A 155 7.25 -21.34 0.85
C ARG A 155 7.63 -19.87 1.01
N PRO A 156 8.24 -19.46 2.13
CA PRO A 156 8.75 -18.11 2.28
C PRO A 156 9.74 -17.78 1.15
N SER A 157 9.55 -16.65 0.50
CA SER A 157 10.48 -16.15 -0.51
C SER A 157 11.85 -15.86 0.10
N ALA A 158 12.91 -16.14 -0.67
CA ALA A 158 14.30 -16.04 -0.20
C ALA A 158 14.73 -14.61 0.13
N PHE A 159 14.09 -13.62 -0.50
CA PHE A 159 14.34 -12.21 -0.25
C PHE A 159 13.66 -11.68 1.03
N ASN A 160 12.81 -12.46 1.70
CA ASN A 160 12.17 -11.99 2.92
C ASN A 160 13.20 -11.69 4.02
N PRO A 161 12.97 -10.64 4.85
CA PRO A 161 13.70 -10.42 6.07
C PRO A 161 13.47 -11.54 7.10
N ALA A 162 14.30 -11.53 8.15
CA ALA A 162 14.02 -12.32 9.33
C ALA A 162 12.66 -11.92 9.94
N ALA A 163 11.87 -12.93 10.32
CA ALA A 163 10.59 -12.72 10.99
C ALA A 163 10.77 -11.95 12.30
N LEU A 164 9.78 -11.11 12.63
CA LEU A 164 9.79 -10.33 13.86
C LEU A 164 9.48 -11.24 15.06
N GLY A 165 10.47 -11.39 15.95
CA GLY A 165 10.31 -12.13 17.20
C GLY A 165 9.22 -11.53 18.08
N GLY A 166 8.32 -12.37 18.61
CA GLY A 166 7.25 -11.93 19.51
C GLY A 166 6.10 -11.17 18.82
N MET A 167 6.15 -10.96 17.50
CA MET A 167 5.06 -10.36 16.72
C MET A 167 4.39 -11.38 15.81
N ARG A 168 3.17 -11.05 15.36
CA ARG A 168 2.48 -11.83 14.33
C ARG A 168 3.10 -11.50 12.98
N ASN A 169 3.61 -12.52 12.30
CA ASN A 169 4.14 -12.41 10.95
C ASN A 169 3.12 -13.00 9.99
N PHE A 170 2.68 -12.22 9.01
CA PHE A 170 1.71 -12.64 8.01
C PHE A 170 2.42 -12.78 6.67
N ALA A 171 2.05 -13.77 5.86
CA ALA A 171 2.61 -13.92 4.54
C ALA A 171 1.50 -14.14 3.51
N PHE A 172 1.76 -13.69 2.28
CA PHE A 172 0.84 -13.86 1.16
C PHE A 172 1.60 -14.25 -0.11
N LEU A 173 0.90 -14.73 -1.13
CA LEU A 173 1.50 -14.97 -2.44
C LEU A 173 2.04 -13.64 -2.99
N GLY A 174 3.36 -13.57 -3.18
CA GLY A 174 4.04 -12.33 -3.55
C GLY A 174 5.20 -12.49 -4.52
N GLN A 175 5.64 -13.72 -4.78
CA GLN A 175 6.70 -14.01 -5.75
C GLN A 175 6.11 -14.58 -7.05
N ASP A 176 6.68 -14.16 -8.19
CA ASP A 176 6.33 -14.64 -9.53
C ASP A 176 4.82 -14.52 -9.87
N ILE A 177 4.19 -13.44 -9.39
CA ILE A 177 2.77 -13.17 -9.62
C ILE A 177 2.54 -12.77 -11.08
N CYS A 178 1.66 -13.51 -11.75
CA CYS A 178 1.29 -13.28 -13.14
C CYS A 178 -0.19 -12.87 -13.23
N LEU A 179 -0.45 -11.74 -13.87
CA LEU A 179 -1.80 -11.32 -14.25
C LEU A 179 -1.90 -11.43 -15.77
N ASP A 180 -2.73 -12.35 -16.24
CA ASP A 180 -3.14 -12.52 -17.65
C ASP A 180 -1.96 -12.75 -18.64
N ASN A 181 -1.14 -13.78 -18.38
CA ASN A 181 0.03 -14.17 -19.18
C ASN A 181 1.17 -13.14 -19.26
N ARG A 182 1.22 -12.17 -18.34
CA ARG A 182 2.39 -11.31 -18.12
C ARG A 182 3.07 -11.70 -16.81
N THR A 183 4.23 -12.36 -16.92
CA THR A 183 5.06 -12.69 -15.76
C THR A 183 5.69 -11.41 -15.21
N PHE A 184 5.41 -11.07 -13.95
CA PHE A 184 6.11 -9.99 -13.26
C PHE A 184 7.14 -10.61 -12.31
N VAL A 185 8.41 -10.34 -12.56
CA VAL A 185 9.49 -10.66 -11.63
C VAL A 185 9.56 -9.50 -10.64
N GLY A 186 9.14 -9.74 -9.40
CA GLY A 186 9.44 -8.84 -8.30
C GLY A 186 10.95 -8.88 -8.03
N GLY A 187 11.57 -7.72 -7.93
CA GLY A 187 12.97 -7.55 -7.54
C GLY A 187 13.23 -6.11 -7.15
#